data_AF-A0A0B4HTG7-F1
#
_entry.id   AF-A0A0B4HTG7-F1
#
_cell.length_a   1.000
_cell.length_b   1.000
_cell.length_c   1.000
_cell.angle_alpha   90.00
_cell.angle_beta   90.00
_cell.angle_gamma   90.00
#
_symmetry.space_group_name_H-M   'P 1'
#
loop_
_entity.id
_entity.type
_entity.pdbx_description
1 polymer ?
#
loop_
_entity_poly.entity_id
_entity_poly.type
_entity_poly.pdbx_seq_one_letter_code
_entity_poly.pdbx_strand_id
1 'polypeptide(L)'
;MPRWAKGRLSKGRFRVVSTPSVLPEEPIAFRFKPRLIRAKATKIEKEIPNVFLLRIILSRTDQRISVAVAHLPPLLRGWFEKCFPEWSLPNRLVLKACKDGWDQVFQIEKSAYATWRSLQGIRIPRYFGALTYKGIKAILLSDIGGARVGEPAGTLLDKEEFRRLMKDTLSDLARFGALPDDTRLENFHIVGDKMMAVDFETVDEVVSASQIEDLTDWLAELYGNRQRDLLNSGKIEA
;
A
#
# COMPACT_ATOMS: atom_id res chain seq x y z
N MET A 1 12.84 -4.87 16.38
CA MET A 1 11.43 -5.20 16.10
C MET A 1 10.75 -4.04 15.40
N PRO A 2 10.16 -4.22 14.21
CA PRO A 2 9.38 -3.18 13.57
C PRO A 2 8.06 -2.95 14.34
N ARG A 3 7.66 -1.68 14.47
CA ARG A 3 6.54 -1.21 15.32
C ARG A 3 5.12 -1.61 14.85
N TRP A 4 4.97 -2.35 13.74
CA TRP A 4 3.65 -2.73 13.20
C TRP A 4 3.04 -3.99 13.86
N ALA A 5 3.77 -4.69 14.73
CA ALA A 5 3.30 -5.88 15.44
C ALA A 5 2.41 -5.60 16.68
N LYS A 6 1.78 -4.42 16.78
CA LYS A 6 0.92 -4.03 17.91
C LYS A 6 -0.51 -3.70 17.46
N GLY A 7 -1.11 -4.60 16.70
CA GLY A 7 -2.56 -4.71 16.54
C GLY A 7 -3.01 -6.02 17.19
N ARG A 8 -4.14 -6.02 17.89
CA ARG A 8 -4.68 -7.20 18.57
C ARG A 8 -5.34 -8.13 17.54
N LEU A 9 -4.52 -8.72 16.67
CA LEU A 9 -4.90 -9.90 15.90
C LEU A 9 -5.12 -11.06 16.88
N SER A 10 -5.92 -12.05 16.47
CA SER A 10 -5.94 -13.36 17.13
C SER A 10 -4.49 -13.80 17.38
N LYS A 11 -4.20 -14.43 18.53
CA LYS A 11 -2.83 -14.91 18.82
C LYS A 11 -2.42 -15.83 17.68
N GLY A 12 -1.60 -15.31 16.74
CA GLY A 12 -1.25 -16.00 15.52
C GLY A 12 -0.72 -17.39 15.85
N ARG A 13 -1.35 -18.41 15.25
CA ARG A 13 -0.89 -19.80 15.34
C ARG A 13 0.50 -19.94 14.75
N PHE A 14 0.85 -19.07 13.80
CA PHE A 14 2.11 -19.14 13.08
C PHE A 14 3.11 -18.05 13.48
N ARG A 15 4.41 -18.35 13.34
CA ARG A 15 5.53 -17.40 13.55
C ARG A 15 6.50 -17.40 12.37
N VAL A 16 7.09 -16.24 12.07
CA VAL A 16 8.09 -16.08 11.00
C VAL A 16 9.49 -16.43 11.50
N VAL A 17 10.22 -17.22 10.72
CA VAL A 17 11.58 -17.69 11.07
C VAL A 17 12.68 -16.83 10.42
N SER A 18 12.42 -16.16 9.28
CA SER A 18 13.43 -15.41 8.52
C SER A 18 13.16 -13.90 8.43
N THR A 19 14.20 -13.08 8.63
CA THR A 19 14.17 -11.62 8.38
C THR A 19 14.38 -11.30 6.89
N PRO A 20 13.59 -10.38 6.30
CA PRO A 20 13.82 -9.94 4.92
C PRO A 20 15.12 -9.15 4.78
N SER A 21 15.79 -9.30 3.63
CA SER A 21 17.00 -8.55 3.29
C SER A 21 16.64 -7.08 3.03
N VAL A 22 17.32 -6.16 3.72
CA VAL A 22 17.10 -4.72 3.54
C VAL A 22 18.02 -4.24 2.43
N LEU A 23 17.43 -3.79 1.31
CA LEU A 23 18.19 -3.16 0.23
C LEU A 23 18.75 -1.80 0.69
N PRO A 24 19.91 -1.35 0.15
CA PRO A 24 20.54 -0.10 0.55
C PRO A 24 19.63 1.11 0.28
N GLU A 25 19.64 2.07 1.21
CA GLU A 25 18.92 3.34 1.06
C GLU A 25 19.73 4.31 0.18
N GLU A 26 19.10 4.87 -0.85
CA GLU A 26 19.70 5.89 -1.72
C GLU A 26 19.04 7.27 -1.48
N PRO A 27 19.81 8.36 -1.35
CA PRO A 27 19.22 9.69 -1.25
C PRO A 27 18.63 10.10 -2.61
N ILE A 28 17.38 10.57 -2.60
CA ILE A 28 16.70 11.10 -3.78
C ILE A 28 16.08 12.47 -3.49
N ALA A 29 15.81 13.23 -4.56
CA ALA A 29 15.04 14.45 -4.50
C ALA A 29 14.09 14.53 -5.68
N PHE A 30 12.88 15.04 -5.44
CA PHE A 30 11.87 15.27 -6.48
C PHE A 30 10.98 16.44 -6.10
N ARG A 31 10.38 17.08 -7.09
CA ARG A 31 9.43 18.16 -6.86
C ARG A 31 8.02 17.59 -6.82
N PHE A 32 7.27 17.89 -5.77
CA PHE A 32 5.85 17.57 -5.65
C PHE A 32 5.10 18.86 -5.38
N LYS A 33 4.26 19.26 -6.34
CA LYS A 33 3.63 20.59 -6.35
C LYS A 33 4.76 21.66 -6.26
N PRO A 34 4.69 22.77 -5.49
CA PRO A 34 5.81 23.72 -5.46
C PRO A 34 7.00 23.24 -4.61
N ARG A 35 6.84 22.19 -3.78
CA ARG A 35 7.85 21.80 -2.80
C ARG A 35 8.87 20.80 -3.36
N LEU A 36 10.14 21.08 -3.10
CA LEU A 36 11.22 20.11 -3.30
C LEU A 36 11.26 19.16 -2.09
N ILE A 37 10.99 17.88 -2.33
CA ILE A 37 11.05 16.83 -1.32
C ILE A 37 12.39 16.12 -1.44
N ARG A 38 13.06 15.95 -0.29
CA ARG A 38 14.25 15.12 -0.15
C ARG A 38 13.87 13.88 0.66
N ALA A 39 14.29 12.72 0.20
CA ALA A 39 13.96 11.47 0.85
C ALA A 39 15.11 10.46 0.73
N LYS A 40 15.14 9.48 1.64
CA LYS A 40 15.87 8.25 1.42
C LYS A 40 14.93 7.25 0.76
N ALA A 41 15.36 6.67 -0.34
CA ALA A 41 14.61 5.67 -1.10
C ALA A 41 15.18 4.28 -0.85
N THR A 42 14.32 3.35 -0.46
CA THR A 42 14.62 1.92 -0.42
C THR A 42 13.88 1.28 -1.58
N LYS A 43 14.59 0.55 -2.44
CA LYS A 43 13.92 -0.33 -3.42
C LYS A 43 13.27 -1.47 -2.67
N ILE A 44 12.03 -1.81 -3.02
CA ILE A 44 11.29 -2.87 -2.34
C ILE A 44 11.88 -4.24 -2.73
N GLU A 45 12.16 -4.44 -4.02
CA GLU A 45 12.77 -5.65 -4.57
C GLU A 45 13.75 -5.27 -5.69
N LYS A 46 14.76 -6.13 -5.95
CA LYS A 46 15.66 -5.92 -7.10
C LYS A 46 14.92 -5.96 -8.45
N GLU A 47 13.77 -6.63 -8.48
CA GLU A 47 13.00 -6.97 -9.68
C GLU A 47 11.88 -5.96 -10.00
N ILE A 48 11.56 -5.04 -9.07
CA ILE A 48 10.57 -3.96 -9.28
C ILE A 48 11.29 -2.61 -9.25
N PRO A 49 12.02 -2.24 -10.33
CA PRO A 49 12.91 -1.08 -10.32
C PRO A 49 12.19 0.27 -10.17
N ASN A 50 10.86 0.28 -10.32
CA ASN A 50 10.06 1.48 -10.45
C ASN A 50 9.28 1.84 -9.17
N VAL A 51 9.32 1.02 -8.13
CA VAL A 51 8.63 1.29 -6.85
C VAL A 51 9.65 1.56 -5.75
N PHE A 52 9.57 2.74 -5.15
CA PHE A 52 10.47 3.21 -4.12
C PHE A 52 9.70 3.46 -2.83
N LEU A 53 10.13 2.82 -1.75
CA LEU A 53 9.71 3.19 -0.40
C LEU A 53 10.53 4.40 0.03
N LEU A 54 9.85 5.48 0.39
CA LEU A 54 10.48 6.75 0.73
C LEU A 54 10.38 7.04 2.22
N ARG A 55 11.48 7.53 2.78
CA ARG A 55 11.53 8.20 4.09
C ARG A 55 11.90 9.66 3.89
N ILE A 56 10.97 10.58 4.12
CA ILE A 56 11.21 12.02 3.96
C ILE A 56 12.29 12.48 4.92
N ILE A 57 13.22 13.30 4.43
CA ILE A 57 14.21 13.98 5.24
C ILE A 57 13.63 15.36 5.57
N LEU A 58 13.11 15.51 6.78
CA LEU A 58 12.53 16.77 7.25
C LEU A 58 13.64 17.79 7.55
N SER A 59 13.63 18.89 6.82
CA SER A 59 14.46 20.06 7.09
C SER A 59 13.96 20.83 8.33
N ARG A 60 14.76 21.77 8.83
CA ARG A 60 14.35 22.65 9.94
C ARG A 60 13.10 23.46 9.62
N THR A 61 12.93 23.89 8.37
CA THR A 61 11.71 24.59 7.92
C THR A 61 10.49 23.68 7.94
N ASP A 62 10.65 22.42 7.52
CA ASP A 62 9.56 21.44 7.55
C ASP A 62 9.08 21.16 8.97
N GLN A 63 10.03 21.02 9.90
CA GLN A 63 9.72 20.81 11.32
C GLN A 63 8.96 22.00 11.91
N ARG A 64 9.40 23.24 11.61
CA ARG A 64 8.71 24.46 12.07
C ARG A 64 7.29 24.57 11.53
N ILE A 65 7.10 24.31 10.23
CA ILE A 65 5.76 24.34 9.61
C ILE A 65 4.88 23.25 10.20
N SER A 66 5.40 22.03 10.37
CA SER A 66 4.64 20.92 10.98
C SER A 66 4.17 21.25 12.39
N VAL A 67 5.03 21.88 13.21
CA VAL A 67 4.67 22.34 14.57
C VAL A 67 3.61 23.43 14.49
N ALA A 68 3.78 24.43 13.62
CA ALA A 68 2.81 25.51 13.46
C ALA A 68 1.42 24.98 13.05
N VAL A 69 1.36 24.07 12.08
CA VAL A 69 0.12 23.43 11.62
C VAL A 69 -0.53 22.58 12.71
N ALA A 70 0.28 21.90 13.54
CA ALA A 70 -0.20 21.12 14.68
C ALA A 70 -0.82 21.99 15.79
N HIS A 71 -0.53 23.29 15.83
CA HIS A 71 -1.16 24.25 16.74
C HIS A 71 -2.36 24.98 16.12
N LEU A 72 -2.63 24.82 14.82
CA LEU A 72 -3.82 25.41 14.20
C LEU A 72 -5.11 24.76 14.71
N PRO A 73 -6.19 25.56 14.89
CA PRO A 73 -7.54 25.05 15.09
C PRO A 73 -7.96 24.07 13.97
N PRO A 74 -8.85 23.10 14.23
CA PRO A 74 -9.20 22.05 13.27
C PRO A 74 -9.64 22.55 11.89
N LEU A 75 -10.44 23.63 11.85
CA LEU A 75 -10.91 24.23 10.60
C LEU A 75 -9.75 24.80 9.76
N LEU A 76 -8.84 25.53 10.40
CA LEU A 76 -7.67 26.12 9.74
C LEU A 76 -6.65 25.07 9.35
N ARG A 77 -6.49 24.02 10.16
CA ARG A 77 -5.67 22.86 9.81
C ARG A 77 -6.21 22.17 8.56
N GLY A 78 -7.50 21.85 8.53
CA GLY A 78 -8.13 21.21 7.38
C GLY A 78 -8.03 22.07 6.11
N TRP A 79 -8.20 23.39 6.24
CA TRP A 79 -7.97 24.33 5.14
C TRP A 79 -6.52 24.31 4.66
N PHE A 80 -5.55 24.37 5.59
CA PHE A 80 -4.12 24.34 5.26
C PHE A 80 -3.74 23.03 4.55
N GLU A 81 -4.15 21.89 5.07
CA GLU A 81 -3.87 20.57 4.48
C GLU A 81 -4.46 20.44 3.07
N LYS A 82 -5.59 21.10 2.80
CA LYS A 82 -6.23 21.13 1.48
C LYS A 82 -5.50 22.05 0.50
N CYS A 83 -5.07 23.23 0.93
CA CYS A 83 -4.40 24.22 0.07
C CYS A 83 -2.91 23.92 -0.15
N PHE A 84 -2.27 23.28 0.83
CA PHE A 84 -0.83 23.01 0.86
C PHE A 84 -0.57 21.52 1.17
N PRO A 85 -1.12 20.58 0.35
CA PRO A 85 -1.03 19.16 0.61
C PRO A 85 0.42 18.64 0.65
N GLU A 86 1.33 19.30 -0.08
CA GLU A 86 2.74 18.96 -0.09
C GLU A 86 3.43 19.15 1.27
N TRP A 87 2.88 19.97 2.16
CA TRP A 87 3.37 20.17 3.52
C TRP A 87 2.77 19.21 4.54
N SER A 88 1.73 18.49 4.15
CA SER A 88 0.96 17.56 5.00
C SER A 88 1.26 16.09 4.67
N LEU A 89 2.37 15.85 3.95
CA LEU A 89 2.80 14.50 3.59
C LEU A 89 3.33 13.74 4.80
N PRO A 90 2.96 12.46 4.98
CA PRO A 90 3.55 11.62 6.01
C PRO A 90 5.04 11.38 5.76
N ASN A 91 5.77 11.02 6.82
CA ASN A 91 7.20 10.74 6.73
C ASN A 91 7.54 9.53 5.86
N ARG A 92 6.58 8.62 5.65
CA ARG A 92 6.74 7.41 4.84
C ARG A 92 5.77 7.45 3.66
N LEU A 93 6.31 7.26 2.47
CA LEU A 93 5.57 7.34 1.21
C LEU A 93 6.03 6.22 0.28
N VAL A 94 5.24 5.97 -0.76
CA VAL A 94 5.63 5.13 -1.89
C VAL A 94 5.64 6.01 -3.13
N LEU A 95 6.74 5.98 -3.87
CA LEU A 95 6.85 6.59 -5.20
C LEU A 95 6.85 5.46 -6.22
N LYS A 96 5.84 5.43 -7.09
CA LYS A 96 5.74 4.46 -8.18
C LYS A 96 5.93 5.19 -9.50
N ALA A 97 7.06 4.96 -10.16
CA ALA A 97 7.38 5.48 -11.48
C ALA A 97 6.73 4.62 -12.57
N CYS A 98 6.31 5.26 -13.66
CA CYS A 98 5.76 4.60 -14.82
C CYS A 98 6.86 3.80 -15.54
N LYS A 99 6.51 2.60 -16.00
CA LYS A 99 7.36 1.82 -16.92
C LYS A 99 7.35 2.50 -18.30
N ASP A 100 8.43 2.34 -19.05
CA ASP A 100 8.52 2.89 -20.41
C ASP A 100 7.48 2.22 -21.33
N GLY A 101 6.70 3.01 -22.06
CA GLY A 101 5.59 2.52 -22.90
C GLY A 101 4.29 2.12 -22.17
N TRP A 102 4.18 2.33 -20.86
CA TRP A 102 3.03 1.89 -20.04
C TRP A 102 2.08 3.04 -19.65
N ASP A 103 1.99 4.08 -20.49
CA ASP A 103 1.18 5.26 -20.20
C ASP A 103 -0.30 4.96 -19.96
N GLN A 104 -0.87 3.98 -20.67
CA GLN A 104 -2.26 3.58 -20.51
C GLN A 104 -2.50 2.98 -19.13
N VAL A 105 -1.64 2.03 -18.72
CA VAL A 105 -1.66 1.40 -17.40
C VAL A 105 -1.51 2.44 -16.28
N PHE A 106 -0.65 3.43 -16.48
CA PHE A 106 -0.50 4.55 -15.54
C PHE A 106 -1.78 5.39 -15.41
N GLN A 107 -2.54 5.60 -16.50
CA GLN A 107 -3.83 6.29 -16.40
C GLN A 107 -4.91 5.41 -15.75
N ILE A 108 -4.91 4.11 -16.02
CA ILE A 108 -5.83 3.16 -15.37
C ILE A 108 -5.64 3.21 -13.85
N GLU A 109 -4.39 3.07 -13.38
CA GLU A 109 -4.09 3.09 -11.94
C GLU A 109 -4.51 4.43 -11.30
N LYS A 110 -4.24 5.56 -11.95
CA LYS A 110 -4.71 6.88 -11.47
C LYS A 110 -6.23 6.96 -11.39
N SER A 111 -6.93 6.40 -12.36
CA SER A 111 -8.39 6.43 -12.44
C SER A 111 -9.00 5.53 -11.36
N ALA A 112 -8.39 4.37 -11.09
CA ALA A 112 -8.76 3.48 -10.00
C ALA A 112 -8.71 4.19 -8.63
N TYR A 113 -7.64 4.95 -8.34
CA TYR A 113 -7.57 5.77 -7.12
C TYR A 113 -8.66 6.85 -7.06
N ALA A 114 -9.07 7.41 -8.19
CA ALA A 114 -10.16 8.38 -8.25
C ALA A 114 -11.53 7.72 -7.99
N THR A 115 -11.77 6.56 -8.59
CA THR A 115 -12.98 5.74 -8.39
C THR A 115 -13.14 5.35 -6.92
N TRP A 116 -12.10 4.83 -6.30
CA TRP A 116 -12.12 4.36 -4.90
C TRP A 116 -11.68 5.43 -3.89
N ARG A 117 -11.95 6.71 -4.18
CA ARG A 117 -11.49 7.84 -3.35
C ARG A 117 -11.87 7.70 -1.87
N SER A 118 -13.07 7.22 -1.57
CA SER A 118 -13.57 7.05 -0.20
C SER A 118 -12.91 5.88 0.55
N LEU A 119 -12.27 4.94 -0.15
CA LEU A 119 -11.58 3.79 0.43
C LEU A 119 -10.09 4.04 0.69
N GLN A 120 -9.57 5.20 0.28
CA GLN A 120 -8.17 5.55 0.47
C GLN A 120 -7.80 5.70 1.95
N GLY A 121 -6.78 4.96 2.38
CA GLY A 121 -6.37 4.79 3.77
C GLY A 121 -7.24 3.82 4.58
N ILE A 122 -8.22 3.16 3.94
CA ILE A 122 -9.10 2.16 4.56
C ILE A 122 -8.85 0.79 3.93
N ARG A 123 -8.98 0.69 2.59
CA ARG A 123 -8.75 -0.52 1.80
C ARG A 123 -7.65 -0.37 0.77
N ILE A 124 -7.30 0.85 0.39
CA ILE A 124 -6.25 1.12 -0.61
C ILE A 124 -5.33 2.25 -0.12
N PRO A 125 -4.12 2.40 -0.68
CA PRO A 125 -3.26 3.53 -0.36
C PRO A 125 -3.93 4.88 -0.59
N ARG A 126 -3.54 5.90 0.18
CA ARG A 126 -3.87 7.28 -0.16
C ARG A 126 -3.03 7.74 -1.34
N TYR A 127 -3.69 8.24 -2.37
CA TYR A 127 -3.11 8.89 -3.53
C TYR A 127 -2.92 10.37 -3.27
N PHE A 128 -1.66 10.81 -3.21
CA PHE A 128 -1.34 12.23 -3.02
C PHE A 128 -1.32 13.01 -4.34
N GLY A 129 -0.94 12.35 -5.44
CA GLY A 129 -0.90 12.99 -6.75
C GLY A 129 0.12 12.36 -7.70
N ALA A 130 0.10 12.84 -8.94
CA ALA A 130 1.11 12.53 -9.94
C ALA A 130 2.21 13.60 -9.96
N LEU A 131 3.42 13.18 -10.35
CA LEU A 131 4.60 14.03 -10.49
C LEU A 131 5.55 13.48 -11.57
N THR A 132 6.63 14.19 -11.84
CA THR A 132 7.71 13.72 -12.70
C THR A 132 8.97 13.47 -11.87
N TYR A 133 9.53 12.27 -11.97
CA TYR A 133 10.76 11.86 -11.32
C TYR A 133 11.77 11.42 -12.37
N LYS A 134 12.93 12.11 -12.44
CA LYS A 134 13.97 11.87 -13.45
C LYS A 134 13.44 11.84 -14.90
N GLY A 135 12.47 12.71 -15.22
CA GLY A 135 11.84 12.77 -16.54
C GLY A 135 10.69 11.76 -16.75
N ILE A 136 10.47 10.84 -15.80
CA ILE A 136 9.46 9.78 -15.91
C ILE A 136 8.23 10.15 -15.08
N LYS A 137 7.03 9.88 -15.62
CA LYS A 137 5.76 10.07 -14.88
C LYS A 137 5.74 9.16 -13.66
N ALA A 138 5.26 9.64 -12.53
CA ALA A 138 5.17 8.87 -11.30
C ALA A 138 3.93 9.25 -10.49
N ILE A 139 3.50 8.37 -9.61
CA ILE A 139 2.48 8.64 -8.60
C ILE A 139 3.08 8.55 -7.20
N LEU A 140 2.57 9.40 -6.31
CA LEU A 140 2.95 9.45 -4.91
C LEU A 140 1.81 8.91 -4.06
N LEU A 141 2.10 7.87 -3.28
CA LEU A 141 1.13 7.12 -2.47
C LEU A 141 1.56 7.09 -1.01
N SER A 142 0.63 6.84 -0.09
CA SER A 142 0.96 6.52 1.30
C SER A 142 1.61 5.15 1.39
N ASP A 143 2.66 5.02 2.21
CA ASP A 143 3.10 3.72 2.69
C ASP A 143 2.05 3.15 3.65
N ILE A 144 1.40 2.06 3.25
CA ILE A 144 0.37 1.38 4.05
C ILE A 144 0.98 0.46 5.11
N GLY A 145 2.28 0.15 5.02
CA GLY A 145 2.96 -0.80 5.90
C GLY A 145 2.33 -2.19 5.85
N GLY A 146 2.20 -2.81 7.02
CA GLY A 146 1.65 -4.16 7.15
C GLY A 146 2.56 -5.26 6.61
N ALA A 147 2.01 -6.47 6.55
CA ALA A 147 2.66 -7.64 5.99
C ALA A 147 2.03 -8.02 4.64
N ARG A 148 2.85 -8.21 3.61
CA ARG A 148 2.40 -8.70 2.30
C ARG A 148 1.90 -10.13 2.43
N VAL A 149 0.74 -10.42 1.87
CA VAL A 149 0.09 -11.74 1.99
C VAL A 149 0.91 -12.85 1.31
N GLY A 150 1.64 -12.55 0.23
CA GLY A 150 2.56 -13.50 -0.41
C GLY A 150 3.83 -13.85 0.39
N GLU A 151 4.13 -13.09 1.45
CA GLU A 151 5.32 -13.27 2.29
C GLU A 151 5.00 -14.01 3.61
N PRO A 152 6.01 -14.65 4.26
CA PRO A 152 5.85 -15.33 5.55
C PRO A 152 5.07 -14.55 6.61
N ALA A 153 5.30 -13.24 6.70
CA ALA A 153 4.64 -12.40 7.68
C ALA A 153 3.14 -12.18 7.41
N GLY A 154 2.69 -12.28 6.15
CA GLY A 154 1.28 -12.14 5.78
C GLY A 154 0.52 -13.47 5.79
N THR A 155 1.22 -14.60 5.88
CA THR A 155 0.62 -15.94 5.92
C THR A 155 0.32 -16.45 7.33
N LEU A 156 0.10 -15.54 8.30
CA LEU A 156 -0.06 -15.90 9.71
C LEU A 156 -1.52 -16.02 10.17
N LEU A 157 -2.48 -15.61 9.34
CA LEU A 157 -3.90 -15.73 9.65
C LEU A 157 -4.34 -17.18 9.44
N ASP A 158 -5.41 -17.58 10.15
CA ASP A 158 -6.16 -18.74 9.71
C ASP A 158 -6.88 -18.41 8.38
N LYS A 159 -7.15 -19.46 7.60
CA LYS A 159 -7.73 -19.32 6.26
C LYS A 159 -9.11 -18.64 6.31
N GLU A 160 -9.86 -18.81 7.39
CA GLU A 160 -11.23 -18.32 7.51
C GLU A 160 -11.23 -16.84 7.87
N GLU A 161 -10.31 -16.41 8.74
CA GLU A 161 -10.00 -15.01 9.02
C GLU A 161 -9.49 -14.30 7.76
N PHE A 162 -8.57 -14.92 7.01
CA PHE A 162 -8.12 -14.39 5.71
C PHE A 162 -9.29 -14.21 4.74
N ARG A 163 -10.10 -15.27 4.55
CA ARG A 163 -11.27 -15.26 3.66
C ARG A 163 -12.23 -14.13 4.03
N ARG A 164 -12.51 -13.94 5.33
CA ARG A 164 -13.38 -12.86 5.81
C ARG A 164 -12.81 -11.48 5.46
N LEU A 165 -11.54 -11.22 5.77
CA LEU A 165 -10.90 -9.93 5.48
C LEU A 165 -10.81 -9.64 3.98
N MET A 166 -10.56 -10.67 3.18
CA MET A 166 -10.53 -10.57 1.73
C MET A 166 -11.91 -10.24 1.18
N LYS A 167 -12.95 -10.98 1.60
CA LYS A 167 -14.34 -10.71 1.22
C LYS A 167 -14.77 -9.29 1.54
N ASP A 168 -14.48 -8.82 2.76
CA ASP A 168 -14.81 -7.45 3.18
C ASP A 168 -14.15 -6.41 2.26
N THR A 169 -12.91 -6.66 1.85
CA THR A 169 -12.13 -5.76 0.99
C THR A 169 -12.63 -5.75 -0.44
N LEU A 170 -12.84 -6.93 -1.04
CA LEU A 170 -13.39 -7.06 -2.39
C LEU A 170 -14.83 -6.49 -2.45
N SER A 171 -15.65 -6.75 -1.43
CA SER A 171 -17.00 -6.19 -1.34
C SER A 171 -16.99 -4.67 -1.26
N ASP A 172 -16.06 -4.09 -0.49
CA ASP A 172 -15.92 -2.63 -0.39
C ASP A 172 -15.50 -2.01 -1.74
N LEU A 173 -14.56 -2.64 -2.46
CA LEU A 173 -14.10 -2.20 -3.80
C LEU A 173 -15.22 -2.31 -4.85
N ALA A 174 -15.93 -3.45 -4.86
CA ALA A 174 -16.99 -3.76 -5.79
C ALA A 174 -18.20 -2.81 -5.69
N ARG A 175 -18.43 -2.14 -4.54
CA ARG A 175 -19.45 -1.09 -4.41
C ARG A 175 -19.25 0.07 -5.38
N PHE A 176 -18.04 0.22 -5.93
CA PHE A 176 -17.70 1.23 -6.94
C PHE A 176 -17.64 0.65 -8.36
N GLY A 177 -18.18 -0.56 -8.57
CA GLY A 177 -18.34 -1.19 -9.88
C GLY A 177 -17.06 -1.81 -10.46
N ALA A 178 -15.97 -1.86 -9.70
CA ALA A 178 -14.69 -2.38 -10.18
C ALA A 178 -13.96 -3.24 -9.13
N LEU A 179 -13.13 -4.16 -9.60
CA LEU A 179 -12.16 -4.92 -8.81
C LEU A 179 -10.77 -4.85 -9.46
N PRO A 180 -9.68 -5.02 -8.68
CA PRO A 180 -8.37 -5.30 -9.25
C PRO A 180 -8.42 -6.61 -10.03
N ASP A 181 -7.92 -6.60 -11.27
CA ASP A 181 -7.82 -7.80 -12.11
C ASP A 181 -6.55 -8.60 -11.77
N ASP A 182 -5.44 -7.92 -11.46
CA ASP A 182 -4.23 -8.55 -10.92
C ASP A 182 -4.41 -8.97 -9.45
N THR A 183 -5.01 -10.15 -9.26
CA THR A 183 -5.41 -10.72 -7.96
C THR A 183 -4.30 -11.53 -7.27
N ARG A 184 -3.04 -11.28 -7.61
CA ARG A 184 -1.89 -11.91 -6.93
C ARG A 184 -1.87 -11.59 -5.43
N LEU A 185 -1.49 -12.57 -4.59
CA LEU A 185 -1.42 -12.40 -3.14
C LEU A 185 -0.43 -11.29 -2.73
N GLU A 186 0.59 -11.03 -3.55
CA GLU A 186 1.58 -9.97 -3.34
C GLU A 186 0.96 -8.57 -3.38
N ASN A 187 -0.18 -8.40 -4.06
CA ASN A 187 -0.91 -7.13 -4.17
C ASN A 187 -1.81 -6.86 -2.96
N PHE A 188 -1.80 -7.73 -1.94
CA PHE A 188 -2.57 -7.56 -0.72
C PHE A 188 -1.68 -7.50 0.51
N HIS A 189 -2.05 -6.63 1.44
CA HIS A 189 -1.36 -6.40 2.70
C HIS A 189 -2.31 -6.56 3.88
N ILE A 190 -1.85 -7.22 4.94
CA ILE A 190 -2.51 -7.21 6.25
C ILE A 190 -1.97 -6.03 7.04
N VAL A 191 -2.83 -5.06 7.35
CA VAL A 191 -2.50 -3.84 8.10
C VAL A 191 -3.40 -3.78 9.34
N GLY A 192 -2.88 -4.26 10.47
CA GLY A 192 -3.68 -4.41 11.68
C GLY A 192 -4.76 -5.47 11.48
N ASP A 193 -6.02 -5.07 11.63
CA ASP A 193 -7.22 -5.91 11.46
C ASP A 193 -7.87 -5.78 10.06
N LYS A 194 -7.15 -5.21 9.10
CA LYS A 194 -7.67 -4.91 7.76
C LYS A 194 -6.79 -5.52 6.68
N MET A 195 -7.45 -5.93 5.60
CA MET A 195 -6.80 -6.18 4.32
C MET A 195 -6.81 -4.89 3.50
N MET A 196 -5.68 -4.58 2.89
CA MET A 196 -5.52 -3.48 1.94
C MET A 196 -4.98 -4.01 0.62
N ALA A 197 -5.55 -3.55 -0.49
CA ALA A 197 -5.11 -3.85 -1.85
C ALA A 197 -4.17 -2.75 -2.36
N VAL A 198 -3.18 -3.13 -3.17
CA VAL A 198 -2.26 -2.25 -3.88
C VAL A 198 -2.19 -2.66 -5.35
N ASP A 199 -1.49 -1.86 -6.15
CA ASP A 199 -1.19 -2.14 -7.56
C ASP A 199 -2.44 -2.29 -8.45
N PHE A 200 -2.97 -1.15 -8.93
CA PHE A 200 -4.19 -1.11 -9.75
C PHE A 200 -3.89 -0.90 -11.23
N GLU A 201 -2.86 -1.57 -11.75
CA GLU A 201 -2.44 -1.49 -13.15
C GLU A 201 -3.53 -2.01 -14.11
N THR A 202 -4.35 -2.97 -13.66
CA THR A 202 -5.55 -3.46 -14.34
C THR A 202 -6.74 -3.53 -13.39
N VAL A 203 -7.93 -3.21 -13.90
CA VAL A 203 -9.20 -3.29 -13.15
C VAL A 203 -10.29 -3.82 -14.06
N ASP A 204 -11.14 -4.68 -13.51
CA ASP A 204 -12.28 -5.27 -14.20
C ASP A 204 -13.60 -4.79 -13.59
N GLU A 205 -14.62 -4.69 -14.44
CA GLU A 205 -15.98 -4.39 -14.00
C GLU A 205 -16.57 -5.55 -13.21
N VAL A 206 -17.26 -5.23 -12.12
CA VAL A 206 -17.96 -6.24 -11.31
C VAL A 206 -19.38 -6.42 -11.83
N VAL A 207 -19.71 -7.66 -12.16
CA VAL A 207 -21.00 -8.02 -12.77
C VAL A 207 -21.94 -8.67 -11.76
N SER A 208 -21.43 -9.31 -10.70
CA SER A 208 -22.29 -9.92 -9.67
C SER A 208 -21.63 -10.13 -8.31
N ALA A 209 -22.46 -10.34 -7.28
CA ALA A 209 -22.00 -10.76 -5.95
C ALA A 209 -21.40 -12.18 -5.95
N SER A 210 -21.84 -13.06 -6.85
CA SER A 210 -21.26 -14.41 -6.97
C SER A 210 -19.80 -14.37 -7.41
N GLN A 211 -19.43 -13.46 -8.32
CA GLN A 211 -18.03 -13.27 -8.73
C GLN A 211 -17.15 -12.88 -7.53
N ILE A 212 -17.66 -12.09 -6.59
CA ILE A 212 -16.94 -11.71 -5.38
C ILE A 212 -16.70 -12.92 -4.48
N GLU A 213 -17.72 -13.78 -4.29
CA GLU A 213 -17.56 -15.02 -3.51
C GLU A 213 -16.57 -15.98 -4.17
N ASP A 214 -16.73 -16.23 -5.48
CA ASP A 214 -15.88 -17.16 -6.23
C ASP A 214 -14.41 -16.71 -6.17
N LEU A 215 -14.16 -15.41 -6.38
CA LEU A 215 -12.81 -14.84 -6.27
C LEU A 215 -12.28 -14.92 -4.83
N THR A 216 -13.12 -14.65 -3.83
CA THR A 216 -12.74 -14.77 -2.41
C THR A 216 -12.33 -16.20 -2.07
N ASP A 217 -13.12 -17.19 -2.49
CA ASP A 217 -12.86 -18.60 -2.21
C ASP A 217 -11.58 -19.07 -2.91
N TRP A 218 -11.40 -18.68 -4.18
CA TRP A 218 -10.17 -18.96 -4.92
C TRP A 218 -8.93 -18.37 -4.25
N LEU A 219 -8.98 -17.11 -3.82
CA LEU A 219 -7.87 -16.45 -3.10
C LEU A 219 -7.60 -17.13 -1.75
N ALA A 220 -8.64 -17.57 -1.03
CA ALA A 220 -8.47 -18.27 0.23
C ALA A 220 -7.81 -19.65 0.03
N GLU A 221 -8.10 -20.36 -1.06
CA GLU A 221 -7.38 -21.58 -1.42
C GLU A 221 -5.92 -21.30 -1.78
N LEU A 222 -5.67 -20.26 -2.58
CA LEU A 222 -4.32 -19.85 -2.94
C LEU A 222 -3.49 -19.48 -1.69
N TYR A 223 -4.11 -18.76 -0.75
CA TYR A 223 -3.51 -18.44 0.54
C TYR A 223 -3.18 -19.69 1.35
N GLY A 224 -4.11 -20.64 1.46
CA GLY A 224 -3.90 -21.89 2.17
C GLY A 224 -2.79 -22.76 1.55
N ASN A 225 -2.70 -22.79 0.21
CA ASN A 225 -1.59 -23.43 -0.49
C ASN A 225 -0.25 -22.77 -0.14
N ARG A 226 -0.20 -21.44 -0.21
CA ARG A 226 1.01 -20.68 0.10
C ARG A 226 1.46 -20.87 1.55
N GLN A 227 0.54 -20.88 2.51
CA GLN A 227 0.84 -21.13 3.91
C GLN A 227 1.45 -22.53 4.11
N ARG A 228 0.90 -23.56 3.44
CA ARG A 228 1.46 -24.93 3.45
C ARG A 228 2.88 -24.99 2.88
N ASP A 229 3.14 -24.31 1.77
CA ASP A 229 4.48 -24.26 1.17
C ASP A 229 5.51 -23.59 2.09
N LEU A 230 5.10 -22.53 2.79
CA LEU A 230 5.95 -21.81 3.73
C LEU A 230 6.22 -22.62 5.01
N LEU A 231 5.26 -23.42 5.47
CA LEU A 231 5.44 -24.40 6.54
C LEU A 231 6.43 -25.49 6.13
N ASN A 232 6.21 -26.10 4.95
CA ASN A 232 7.06 -27.17 4.43
C ASN A 232 8.51 -26.71 4.17
N SER A 233 8.70 -25.43 3.85
CA SER A 233 10.03 -24.83 3.64
C SER A 233 10.66 -24.25 4.92
N GLY A 234 10.01 -24.39 6.08
CA GLY A 234 10.52 -23.89 7.37
C GLY A 234 10.60 -22.37 7.47
N LYS A 235 9.88 -21.64 6.63
CA LYS A 235 9.85 -20.16 6.66
C LYS A 235 8.86 -19.63 7.70
N ILE A 236 7.86 -20.43 8.04
CA ILE A 236 6.94 -20.22 9.15
C ILE A 236 6.78 -21.51 9.96
N GLU A 237 6.45 -21.38 11.24
CA GLU A 237 6.19 -22.50 12.17
C GLU A 237 4.80 -22.35 12.79
N ALA A 238 4.19 -23.47 13.22
CA ALA A 238 2.82 -23.56 13.77
C ALA A 238 2.75 -23.53 15.31
#